data_AF-A0A3B9R0B1-F1
#
_entry.id   AF-A0A3B9R0B1-F1
#
_cell.length_a   1.000
_cell.length_b   1.000
_cell.length_c   1.000
_cell.angle_alpha   90.00
_cell.angle_beta   90.00
_cell.angle_gamma   90.00
#
_symmetry.space_group_name_H-M   'P 1'
#
loop_
_entity.id
_entity.type
_entity.pdbx_description
1 polymer ?
#
loop_
_entity_poly.entity_id
_entity_poly.type
_entity_poly.pdbx_seq_one_letter_code
_entity_poly.pdbx_strand_id
1 'polypeptide(L)'
;ARRVVTEQRDKVAAFGISGLFGVRNPEHELKLRELVRSLTGKPVTCGHELASQLDAPRRALTVAFNASLIPYIDELIRAIKLILKERTIHAPLMMVKGDGSLISADTALARPVETILSGPAASVMGAAQLQPHQNAIIADMGGTTTDIAIVTDGKPIISAKATVIGDWRPMVDAVRVFSLGLGGDSEVRFQGGVGLAIGPRRVVPMSLLVHRYPEVLTTLERRVDAAVSPRSNRFAVALFAETSQRRSFSQEESAAWERLQKGPLDVEQLSSEDRALTRALARLVRDGIAIYSGFTPTDAAHVLGKASHWSTRAAELTAIVWARQMRQVYGWGKFEENDPKGPSSAVEEHMVRTICAALVSACLATDPGETHHGERDRTARLFSEWISGNSAVDGGLFSLKLDDSRSLVAVGAPAELYYPDVAQKFNVPLSIPNHSSVANAVGAVASSVIQRAQVTVTQPVQGIFRVFASDGPIDFDQLEKALVKAGSLASALAESRARNAGAGEIRIEIERELDSVDDPDSASVVFFEGRVKATATGRPGLVPDAFAETLPGDSSVVKSRADRPPQAD
;
A
#
# COMPACT_ATOMS: atom_id res chain seq x y z
N ALA A 1 -19.47 22.72 20.17
CA ALA A 1 -19.24 22.68 18.72
C ALA A 1 -18.72 24.00 18.16
N ARG A 2 -19.56 25.05 17.99
CA ARG A 2 -19.19 26.32 17.34
C ARG A 2 -17.88 26.94 17.83
N ARG A 3 -17.66 27.02 19.15
CA ARG A 3 -16.40 27.50 19.75
C ARG A 3 -15.17 26.75 19.23
N VAL A 4 -15.16 25.42 19.37
CA VAL A 4 -14.05 24.56 18.94
C VAL A 4 -13.79 24.68 17.44
N VAL A 5 -14.84 24.68 16.61
CA VAL A 5 -14.70 24.82 15.15
C VAL A 5 -14.05 26.16 14.79
N THR A 6 -14.47 27.24 15.45
CA THR A 6 -13.92 28.59 15.20
C THR A 6 -12.46 28.68 15.63
N GLU A 7 -12.11 28.10 16.79
CA GLU A 7 -10.73 28.08 17.32
C GLU A 7 -9.75 27.27 16.45
N GLN A 8 -10.25 26.22 15.79
CA GLN A 8 -9.44 25.32 14.97
C GLN A 8 -9.48 25.66 13.47
N ARG A 9 -10.38 26.55 13.03
CA ARG A 9 -10.66 26.79 11.60
C ARG A 9 -9.40 27.05 10.78
N ASP A 10 -8.44 27.81 11.31
CA ASP A 10 -7.23 28.23 10.60
C ASP A 10 -6.04 27.28 10.85
N LYS A 11 -6.22 26.25 11.69
CA LYS A 11 -5.17 25.32 12.14
C LYS A 11 -5.23 23.94 11.50
N VAL A 12 -6.36 23.57 10.89
CA VAL A 12 -6.59 22.22 10.33
C VAL A 12 -6.95 22.27 8.86
N ALA A 13 -6.58 21.25 8.08
CA ALA A 13 -6.96 21.15 6.67
C ALA A 13 -8.40 20.63 6.46
N ALA A 14 -8.88 19.77 7.35
CA ALA A 14 -10.20 19.15 7.29
C ALA A 14 -10.72 18.84 8.71
N PHE A 15 -12.02 18.53 8.82
CA PHE A 15 -12.68 18.13 10.06
C PHE A 15 -13.22 16.71 9.97
N GLY A 16 -13.12 15.97 11.09
CA GLY A 16 -13.75 14.66 11.27
C GLY A 16 -14.81 14.72 12.37
N ILE A 17 -15.98 14.14 12.12
CA ILE A 17 -17.10 14.05 13.07
C ILE A 17 -17.45 12.58 13.27
N SER A 18 -17.41 12.11 14.52
CA SER A 18 -17.90 10.78 14.90
C SER A 18 -18.78 10.90 16.14
N GLY A 19 -20.07 10.65 15.97
CA GLY A 19 -21.05 10.64 17.06
C GLY A 19 -21.24 9.24 17.64
N LEU A 20 -21.56 9.13 18.92
CA LEU A 20 -22.04 7.87 19.49
C LEU A 20 -23.32 7.42 18.76
N PHE A 21 -23.40 6.13 18.42
CA PHE A 21 -24.52 5.56 17.64
C PHE A 21 -24.83 6.24 16.29
N GLY A 22 -23.89 6.99 15.70
CA GLY A 22 -24.07 7.65 14.40
C GLY A 22 -24.46 6.70 13.26
N VAL A 23 -24.06 5.43 13.33
CA VAL A 23 -24.44 4.36 12.38
C VAL A 23 -25.92 3.99 12.43
N ARG A 24 -26.61 4.30 13.54
CA ARG A 24 -28.06 4.07 13.71
C ARG A 24 -28.85 5.36 13.47
N ASN A 25 -28.36 6.48 13.98
CA ASN A 25 -28.95 7.80 13.74
C ASN A 25 -27.84 8.84 13.45
N PRO A 26 -27.62 9.21 12.18
CA PRO A 26 -26.57 10.15 11.80
C PRO A 26 -26.95 11.63 11.95
N GLU A 27 -28.17 11.95 12.40
CA GLU A 27 -28.71 13.32 12.40
C GLU A 27 -27.78 14.34 13.07
N HIS A 28 -27.19 13.98 14.22
CA HIS A 28 -26.24 14.85 14.93
C HIS A 28 -24.93 15.05 14.15
N GLU A 29 -24.43 14.03 13.47
CA GLU A 29 -23.23 14.16 12.64
C GLU A 29 -23.49 15.09 11.44
N LEU A 30 -24.64 14.92 10.79
CA LEU A 30 -25.07 15.73 9.64
C LEU A 30 -25.28 17.20 10.02
N LYS A 31 -25.99 17.48 11.12
CA LYS A 31 -26.18 18.86 11.61
C LYS A 31 -24.85 19.54 11.94
N LEU A 32 -23.92 18.80 12.57
CA LEU A 32 -22.60 19.34 12.88
C LEU A 32 -21.76 19.56 11.62
N ARG A 33 -21.88 18.69 10.60
CA ARG A 33 -21.22 18.88 9.31
C ARG A 33 -21.63 20.18 8.65
N GLU A 34 -22.93 20.46 8.55
CA GLU A 34 -23.41 21.70 7.93
C GLU A 34 -22.98 22.94 8.72
N LEU A 35 -22.92 22.85 10.05
CA LEU A 35 -22.34 23.90 10.89
C LEU A 35 -20.84 24.12 10.59
N VAL A 36 -20.04 23.06 10.48
CA VAL A 36 -18.61 23.17 10.19
C VAL A 36 -18.39 23.76 8.81
N ARG A 37 -19.12 23.28 7.79
CA ARG A 37 -19.04 23.78 6.41
C ARG A 37 -19.40 25.27 6.34
N SER A 38 -20.49 25.68 6.97
CA SER A 38 -20.90 27.10 6.98
C SER A 38 -19.91 28.02 7.70
N LEU A 39 -19.16 27.52 8.69
CA LEU A 39 -18.19 28.34 9.44
C LEU A 39 -16.80 28.37 8.81
N THR A 40 -16.43 27.37 8.02
CA THR A 40 -15.03 27.16 7.61
C THR A 40 -14.83 26.93 6.12
N GLY A 41 -15.85 26.47 5.39
CA GLY A 41 -15.74 26.02 4.00
C GLY A 41 -14.87 24.77 3.82
N LYS A 42 -14.39 24.13 4.89
CA LYS A 42 -13.43 23.03 4.82
C LYS A 42 -14.11 21.67 4.62
N PRO A 43 -13.39 20.67 4.06
CA PRO A 43 -13.88 19.31 3.96
C PRO A 43 -14.24 18.73 5.34
N VAL A 44 -15.32 17.96 5.37
CA VAL A 44 -15.83 17.33 6.60
C VAL A 44 -16.18 15.88 6.33
N THR A 45 -15.59 14.99 7.13
CA THR A 45 -15.89 13.56 7.15
C THR A 45 -16.86 13.23 8.28
N CYS A 46 -17.88 12.42 8.02
CA CYS A 46 -18.76 11.87 9.03
C CYS A 46 -18.55 10.36 9.22
N GLY A 47 -18.55 9.90 10.48
CA GLY A 47 -18.27 8.51 10.81
C GLY A 47 -19.29 7.52 10.26
N HIS A 48 -20.58 7.89 10.23
CA HIS A 48 -21.63 7.03 9.67
C HIS A 48 -21.45 6.73 8.18
N GLU A 49 -20.66 7.54 7.45
CA GLU A 49 -20.39 7.34 6.02
C GLU A 49 -19.25 6.34 5.77
N LEU A 50 -18.34 6.16 6.75
CA LEU A 50 -17.15 5.32 6.62
C LEU A 50 -17.31 3.92 7.20
N ALA A 51 -18.11 3.77 8.25
CA ALA A 51 -18.27 2.48 8.92
C ALA A 51 -19.72 2.22 9.30
N SER A 52 -20.22 1.03 8.98
CA SER A 52 -21.55 0.56 9.35
C SER A 52 -21.59 -0.22 10.68
N GLN A 53 -20.41 -0.59 11.22
CA GLN A 53 -20.30 -1.40 12.43
C GLN A 53 -20.42 -0.56 13.73
N LEU A 54 -20.91 -1.20 14.78
CA LEU A 54 -20.90 -0.67 16.14
C LEU A 54 -19.50 -0.85 16.74
N ASP A 55 -18.76 0.24 16.86
CA ASP A 55 -17.59 0.43 17.76
C ASP A 55 -17.13 1.89 17.59
N ALA A 56 -17.57 2.74 18.54
CA ALA A 56 -17.41 4.18 18.42
C ALA A 56 -15.94 4.65 18.48
N PRO A 57 -15.07 4.11 19.36
CA PRO A 57 -13.64 4.44 19.35
C PRO A 57 -12.96 4.13 18.01
N ARG A 58 -13.16 2.92 17.48
CA ARG A 58 -12.50 2.51 16.23
C ARG A 58 -13.07 3.25 15.02
N ARG A 59 -14.34 3.64 15.04
CA ARG A 59 -14.93 4.52 14.03
C ARG A 59 -14.35 5.93 14.10
N ALA A 60 -14.21 6.50 15.29
CA ALA A 60 -13.58 7.81 15.46
C ALA A 60 -12.12 7.85 14.96
N LEU A 61 -11.37 6.77 15.20
CA LEU A 61 -10.03 6.57 14.63
C LEU A 61 -10.05 6.56 13.09
N THR A 62 -10.99 5.84 12.50
CA THR A 62 -11.15 5.76 11.02
C THR A 62 -11.47 7.13 10.43
N VAL A 63 -12.36 7.90 11.09
CA VAL A 63 -12.69 9.29 10.72
C VAL A 63 -11.47 10.20 10.80
N ALA A 64 -10.64 10.06 11.83
CA ALA A 64 -9.42 10.83 11.98
C ALA A 64 -8.41 10.55 10.85
N PHE A 65 -8.21 9.28 10.50
CA PHE A 65 -7.36 8.90 9.36
C PHE A 65 -7.90 9.43 8.03
N ASN A 66 -9.22 9.33 7.80
CA ASN A 66 -9.81 9.84 6.57
C ASN A 66 -9.58 11.35 6.44
N ALA A 67 -9.89 12.11 7.50
CA ALA A 67 -9.74 13.56 7.49
C ALA A 67 -8.28 14.00 7.31
N SER A 68 -7.29 13.27 7.86
CA SER A 68 -5.88 13.61 7.70
C SER A 68 -5.34 13.35 6.29
N LEU A 69 -5.97 12.44 5.53
CA LEU A 69 -5.55 12.09 4.16
C LEU A 69 -6.16 12.99 3.07
N ILE A 70 -7.28 13.66 3.34
CA ILE A 70 -7.97 14.55 2.37
C ILE A 70 -7.03 15.52 1.65
N PRO A 71 -6.17 16.32 2.32
CA PRO A 71 -5.34 17.31 1.62
C PRO A 71 -4.38 16.68 0.61
N TYR A 72 -3.78 15.54 0.95
CA TYR A 72 -2.82 14.85 0.07
C TYR A 72 -3.51 14.22 -1.14
N ILE A 73 -4.69 13.64 -0.94
CA ILE A 73 -5.47 13.05 -2.04
C ILE A 73 -6.06 14.12 -2.95
N ASP A 74 -6.50 15.26 -2.41
CA ASP A 74 -6.94 16.41 -3.22
C ASP A 74 -5.82 16.92 -4.12
N GLU A 75 -4.61 17.10 -3.58
CA GLU A 75 -3.45 17.55 -4.36
C GLU A 75 -3.08 16.54 -5.46
N LEU A 76 -3.04 15.25 -5.13
CA LEU A 76 -2.79 14.18 -6.10
C LEU A 76 -3.82 14.19 -7.23
N ILE A 77 -5.11 14.25 -6.90
CA ILE A 77 -6.21 14.27 -7.88
C ILE A 77 -6.11 15.52 -8.77
N ARG A 78 -5.83 16.69 -8.21
CA ARG A 78 -5.68 17.94 -8.98
C ARG A 78 -4.50 17.87 -9.93
N ALA A 79 -3.35 17.38 -9.46
CA ALA A 79 -2.16 17.21 -10.29
C ALA A 79 -2.44 16.26 -11.47
N ILE A 80 -3.09 15.12 -11.22
CA ILE A 80 -3.44 14.18 -12.28
C ILE A 80 -4.47 14.79 -13.24
N LYS A 81 -5.54 15.43 -12.75
CA LYS A 81 -6.55 16.10 -13.60
C LYS A 81 -5.92 17.16 -14.51
N LEU A 82 -4.92 17.91 -14.02
CA LEU A 82 -4.16 18.86 -14.83
C LEU A 82 -3.40 18.16 -15.95
N ILE A 83 -2.66 17.08 -15.64
CA ILE A 83 -1.92 16.29 -16.64
C ILE A 83 -2.87 15.69 -17.69
N LEU A 84 -4.01 15.14 -17.27
CA LEU A 84 -5.01 14.59 -18.21
C LEU A 84 -5.53 15.67 -19.16
N LYS A 85 -5.81 16.87 -18.65
CA LYS A 85 -6.22 18.03 -19.45
C LYS A 85 -5.13 18.45 -20.44
N GLU A 86 -3.89 18.60 -19.99
CA GLU A 86 -2.73 18.95 -20.85
C GLU A 86 -2.50 17.91 -21.95
N ARG A 87 -2.79 16.63 -21.67
CA ARG A 87 -2.66 15.52 -22.62
C ARG A 87 -3.93 15.27 -23.44
N THR A 88 -4.99 16.05 -23.28
CA THR A 88 -6.28 15.89 -23.98
C THR A 88 -6.88 14.49 -23.77
N ILE A 89 -6.79 13.96 -22.55
CA ILE A 89 -7.38 12.68 -22.17
C ILE A 89 -8.74 12.93 -21.50
N HIS A 90 -9.81 12.44 -22.12
CA HIS A 90 -11.20 12.65 -21.68
C HIS A 90 -11.76 11.51 -20.80
N ALA A 91 -10.95 10.50 -20.48
CA ALA A 91 -11.38 9.37 -19.66
C ALA A 91 -11.64 9.78 -18.19
N PRO A 92 -12.62 9.15 -17.51
CA PRO A 92 -12.82 9.38 -16.08
C PRO A 92 -11.59 8.98 -15.27
N LEU A 93 -11.22 9.82 -14.30
CA LEU A 93 -10.18 9.47 -13.34
C LEU A 93 -10.76 8.56 -12.25
N MET A 94 -10.29 7.31 -12.24
CA MET A 94 -10.66 6.28 -11.28
C MET A 94 -9.48 5.98 -10.34
N MET A 95 -9.78 5.55 -9.13
CA MET A 95 -8.82 5.12 -8.12
C MET A 95 -9.17 3.73 -7.60
N VAL A 96 -8.15 2.94 -7.31
CA VAL A 96 -8.30 1.60 -6.72
C VAL A 96 -8.42 1.75 -5.19
N LYS A 97 -9.36 1.01 -4.59
CA LYS A 97 -9.50 0.87 -3.14
C LYS A 97 -8.64 -0.27 -2.60
N GLY A 98 -8.42 -0.30 -1.30
CA GLY A 98 -7.73 -1.39 -0.60
C GLY A 98 -8.41 -2.75 -0.76
N ASP A 99 -9.69 -2.80 -1.10
CA ASP A 99 -10.43 -4.04 -1.40
C ASP A 99 -10.29 -4.50 -2.87
N GLY A 100 -9.53 -3.77 -3.69
CA GLY A 100 -9.30 -4.07 -5.11
C GLY A 100 -10.36 -3.52 -6.07
N SER A 101 -11.44 -2.91 -5.58
CA SER A 101 -12.47 -2.32 -6.44
C SER A 101 -12.20 -0.85 -6.78
N LEU A 102 -12.83 -0.33 -7.83
CA LEU A 102 -12.66 1.05 -8.31
C LEU A 102 -13.66 2.01 -7.70
N ILE A 103 -13.24 3.26 -7.52
CA ILE A 103 -14.07 4.41 -7.19
C ILE A 103 -13.66 5.63 -8.03
N SER A 104 -14.59 6.54 -8.27
CA SER A 104 -14.29 7.82 -8.91
C SER A 104 -13.35 8.67 -8.03
N ALA A 105 -12.56 9.55 -8.67
CA ALA A 105 -11.71 10.50 -7.94
C ALA A 105 -12.50 11.32 -6.90
N ASP A 106 -13.73 11.73 -7.23
CA ASP A 106 -14.55 12.55 -6.33
C ASP A 106 -15.01 11.72 -5.11
N THR A 107 -15.31 10.42 -5.31
CA THR A 107 -15.60 9.50 -4.20
C THR A 107 -14.35 9.24 -3.35
N ALA A 108 -13.20 9.05 -3.99
CA ALA A 108 -11.92 8.86 -3.30
C ALA A 108 -11.54 10.08 -2.45
N LEU A 109 -11.86 11.29 -2.90
CA LEU A 109 -11.63 12.51 -2.13
C LEU A 109 -12.54 12.60 -0.88
N ALA A 110 -13.76 12.08 -0.96
CA ALA A 110 -14.64 12.00 0.20
C ALA A 110 -14.18 10.92 1.19
N ARG A 111 -13.58 9.83 0.70
CA ARG A 111 -13.21 8.65 1.49
C ARG A 111 -11.77 8.14 1.22
N PRO A 112 -10.74 8.99 1.37
CA PRO A 112 -9.36 8.61 1.05
C PRO A 112 -8.83 7.45 1.90
N VAL A 113 -9.42 7.20 3.07
CA VAL A 113 -9.03 6.05 3.91
C VAL A 113 -9.29 4.71 3.20
N GLU A 114 -10.25 4.65 2.28
CA GLU A 114 -10.55 3.44 1.50
C GLU A 114 -9.49 3.12 0.43
N THR A 115 -8.59 4.05 0.11
CA THR A 115 -7.50 3.84 -0.88
C THR A 115 -6.20 3.35 -0.24
N ILE A 116 -6.19 3.15 1.07
CA ILE A 116 -5.07 2.56 1.80
C ILE A 116 -4.90 1.10 1.33
N LEU A 117 -3.66 0.66 1.13
CA LEU A 117 -3.32 -0.67 0.57
C LEU A 117 -3.88 -0.95 -0.84
N SER A 118 -4.23 0.11 -1.59
CA SER A 118 -4.69 -0.02 -2.99
C SER A 118 -3.65 -0.62 -3.93
N GLY A 119 -2.36 -0.33 -3.70
CA GLY A 119 -1.26 -0.91 -4.47
C GLY A 119 -1.25 -2.45 -4.39
N PRO A 120 -1.04 -3.03 -3.20
CA PRO A 120 -1.09 -4.48 -3.02
C PRO A 120 -2.39 -5.12 -3.52
N ALA A 121 -3.53 -4.48 -3.28
CA ALA A 121 -4.82 -4.96 -3.79
C ALA A 121 -4.85 -5.01 -5.32
N ALA A 122 -4.37 -3.97 -6.00
CA ALA A 122 -4.25 -3.95 -7.46
C ALA A 122 -3.30 -5.03 -7.96
N SER A 123 -2.16 -5.26 -7.29
CA SER A 123 -1.22 -6.33 -7.68
C SER A 123 -1.83 -7.72 -7.55
N VAL A 124 -2.64 -7.96 -6.52
CA VAL A 124 -3.38 -9.21 -6.33
C VAL A 124 -4.41 -9.42 -7.45
N MET A 125 -5.19 -8.39 -7.77
CA MET A 125 -6.14 -8.43 -8.89
C MET A 125 -5.42 -8.63 -10.23
N GLY A 126 -4.29 -7.97 -10.43
CA GLY A 126 -3.46 -8.07 -11.62
C GLY A 126 -2.86 -9.45 -11.80
N ALA A 127 -2.32 -10.04 -10.74
CA ALA A 127 -1.80 -11.41 -10.75
C ALA A 127 -2.90 -12.40 -11.11
N ALA A 128 -4.09 -12.29 -10.50
CA ALA A 128 -5.24 -13.13 -10.83
C ALA A 128 -5.73 -12.95 -12.27
N GLN A 129 -5.63 -11.74 -12.83
CA GLN A 129 -5.99 -11.45 -14.21
C GLN A 129 -4.97 -12.00 -15.23
N LEU A 130 -3.67 -11.83 -14.94
CA LEU A 130 -2.58 -12.30 -15.78
C LEU A 130 -2.48 -13.83 -15.76
N GLN A 131 -2.78 -14.43 -14.61
CA GLN A 131 -2.73 -15.86 -14.42
C GLN A 131 -3.86 -16.28 -13.46
N PRO A 132 -4.99 -16.79 -14.00
CA PRO A 132 -6.09 -17.25 -13.19
C PRO A 132 -5.72 -18.45 -12.33
N HIS A 133 -6.02 -18.39 -11.04
CA HIS A 133 -5.79 -19.48 -10.08
C HIS A 133 -6.93 -19.58 -9.08
N GLN A 134 -7.27 -20.81 -8.67
CA GLN A 134 -8.23 -21.04 -7.60
C GLN A 134 -7.58 -20.85 -6.23
N ASN A 135 -6.44 -21.52 -5.99
CA ASN A 135 -5.72 -21.47 -4.71
C ASN A 135 -4.26 -21.07 -4.97
N ALA A 136 -3.88 -19.89 -4.52
CA ALA A 136 -2.56 -19.34 -4.78
C ALA A 136 -2.05 -18.46 -3.63
N ILE A 137 -0.73 -18.41 -3.50
CA ILE A 137 -0.02 -17.39 -2.74
C ILE A 137 0.50 -16.40 -3.76
N ILE A 138 -0.02 -15.17 -3.74
CA ILE A 138 0.46 -14.10 -4.61
C ILE A 138 1.53 -13.35 -3.83
N ALA A 139 2.68 -13.13 -4.47
CA ALA A 139 3.76 -12.36 -3.89
C ALA A 139 4.21 -11.28 -4.89
N ASP A 140 3.93 -10.02 -4.55
CA ASP A 140 4.33 -8.85 -5.32
C ASP A 140 5.60 -8.26 -4.71
N MET A 141 6.70 -8.27 -5.46
CA MET A 141 7.96 -7.70 -5.02
C MET A 141 8.26 -6.43 -5.81
N GLY A 142 8.42 -5.32 -5.11
CA GLY A 142 8.83 -4.04 -5.67
C GLY A 142 10.28 -3.68 -5.35
N GLY A 143 10.61 -2.40 -5.57
CA GLY A 143 11.87 -1.82 -5.11
C GLY A 143 11.93 -1.72 -3.58
N THR A 144 10.81 -1.51 -2.89
CA THR A 144 10.82 -1.18 -1.45
C THR A 144 10.24 -2.25 -0.56
N THR A 145 9.25 -2.97 -1.07
CA THR A 145 8.38 -3.83 -0.29
C THR A 145 8.07 -5.12 -1.04
N THR A 146 7.78 -6.15 -0.28
CA THR A 146 7.21 -7.41 -0.75
C THR A 146 5.85 -7.57 -0.10
N ASP A 147 4.81 -7.72 -0.90
CA ASP A 147 3.43 -7.85 -0.48
C ASP A 147 2.93 -9.26 -0.79
N ILE A 148 2.52 -10.01 0.24
CA ILE A 148 2.07 -11.40 0.11
C ILE A 148 0.58 -11.47 0.41
N ALA A 149 -0.20 -12.06 -0.49
CA ALA A 149 -1.63 -12.28 -0.32
C ALA A 149 -2.00 -13.75 -0.57
N ILE A 150 -3.06 -14.20 0.10
CA ILE A 150 -3.59 -15.55 -0.06
C ILE A 150 -4.90 -15.48 -0.83
N VAL A 151 -4.97 -16.23 -1.92
CA VAL A 151 -6.17 -16.44 -2.74
C VAL A 151 -6.69 -17.84 -2.48
N THR A 152 -8.00 -17.94 -2.22
CA THR A 152 -8.72 -19.19 -2.02
C THR A 152 -10.01 -19.12 -2.84
N ASP A 153 -10.33 -20.19 -3.57
CA ASP A 153 -11.48 -20.27 -4.48
C ASP A 153 -11.58 -19.09 -5.48
N GLY A 154 -10.42 -18.66 -5.98
CA GLY A 154 -10.27 -17.58 -6.96
C GLY A 154 -10.50 -16.19 -6.39
N LYS A 155 -10.66 -16.04 -5.08
CA LYS A 155 -10.94 -14.77 -4.42
C LYS A 155 -9.88 -14.44 -3.37
N PRO A 156 -9.38 -13.19 -3.34
CA PRO A 156 -8.56 -12.73 -2.23
C PRO A 156 -9.41 -12.62 -0.96
N ILE A 157 -8.80 -12.86 0.19
CA ILE A 157 -9.46 -12.64 1.48
C ILE A 157 -9.57 -11.13 1.72
N ILE A 158 -10.78 -10.60 1.82
CA ILE A 158 -11.07 -9.20 2.17
C ILE A 158 -11.59 -9.16 3.60
N SER A 159 -11.01 -8.31 4.44
CA SER A 159 -11.47 -8.18 5.84
C SER A 159 -11.07 -6.86 6.47
N ALA A 160 -12.03 -6.15 7.10
CA ALA A 160 -11.72 -5.04 8.00
C ALA A 160 -10.80 -5.42 9.18
N LYS A 161 -10.76 -6.71 9.58
CA LYS A 161 -9.81 -7.18 10.62
C LYS A 161 -8.38 -7.29 10.09
N ALA A 162 -8.20 -7.36 8.78
CA ALA A 162 -6.89 -7.48 8.15
C ALA A 162 -6.14 -6.13 8.08
N THR A 163 -6.84 -5.00 8.17
CA THR A 163 -6.23 -3.67 8.04
C THR A 163 -5.59 -3.25 9.36
N VAL A 164 -4.25 -3.27 9.40
CA VAL A 164 -3.45 -2.80 10.52
C VAL A 164 -2.46 -1.74 10.02
N ILE A 165 -2.49 -0.55 10.60
CA ILE A 165 -1.61 0.58 10.26
C ILE A 165 -0.83 0.96 11.52
N GLY A 166 0.42 0.53 11.62
CA GLY A 166 1.16 0.58 12.88
C GLY A 166 0.41 -0.22 13.94
N ASP A 167 0.05 0.41 15.05
CA ASP A 167 -0.74 -0.23 16.13
C ASP A 167 -2.26 -0.02 15.97
N TRP A 168 -2.68 0.68 14.91
CA TRP A 168 -4.06 1.11 14.71
C TRP A 168 -4.83 0.18 13.79
N ARG A 169 -6.12 -0.07 14.12
CA ARG A 169 -7.01 -0.94 13.34
C ARG A 169 -8.22 -0.16 12.84
N PRO A 170 -8.12 0.59 11.72
CA PRO A 170 -9.27 1.31 11.16
C PRO A 170 -10.34 0.34 10.64
N MET A 171 -11.59 0.81 10.55
CA MET A 171 -12.73 0.08 10.01
C MET A 171 -12.80 0.18 8.49
N VAL A 172 -11.74 -0.25 7.80
CA VAL A 172 -11.68 -0.22 6.34
C VAL A 172 -11.46 -1.63 5.83
N ASP A 173 -12.34 -2.08 4.95
CA ASP A 173 -12.17 -3.34 4.24
C ASP A 173 -11.00 -3.22 3.26
N ALA A 174 -10.01 -4.10 3.42
CA ALA A 174 -8.90 -4.24 2.51
C ALA A 174 -8.61 -5.71 2.23
N VAL A 175 -7.94 -5.97 1.11
CA VAL A 175 -7.32 -7.25 0.84
C VAL A 175 -6.33 -7.54 1.95
N ARG A 176 -6.39 -8.76 2.49
CA ARG A 176 -5.45 -9.23 3.49
C ARG A 176 -4.09 -9.44 2.83
N VAL A 177 -3.18 -8.52 3.13
CA VAL A 177 -1.80 -8.54 2.63
C VAL A 177 -0.83 -8.54 3.79
N PHE A 178 0.22 -9.33 3.65
CA PHE A 178 1.39 -9.34 4.52
C PHE A 178 2.52 -8.58 3.83
N SER A 179 2.77 -7.37 4.29
CA SER A 179 3.81 -6.50 3.74
C SER A 179 5.11 -6.65 4.52
N LEU A 180 6.20 -6.86 3.80
CA LEU A 180 7.56 -6.85 4.31
C LEU A 180 8.32 -5.67 3.69
N GLY A 181 9.07 -4.92 4.51
CA GLY A 181 9.97 -3.84 4.05
C GLY A 181 11.24 -4.36 3.39
N LEU A 182 11.09 -5.22 2.38
CA LEU A 182 12.16 -5.85 1.62
C LEU A 182 11.87 -5.70 0.13
N GLY A 183 12.85 -5.27 -0.65
CA GLY A 183 12.71 -5.07 -2.09
C GLY A 183 14.08 -4.84 -2.74
N GLY A 184 14.10 -4.60 -4.05
CA GLY A 184 15.35 -4.40 -4.81
C GLY A 184 16.20 -3.19 -4.36
N ASP A 185 15.56 -2.15 -3.86
CA ASP A 185 16.16 -0.88 -3.39
C ASP A 185 16.36 -0.86 -1.86
N SER A 186 16.12 -1.97 -1.16
CA SER A 186 16.33 -2.04 0.28
C SER A 186 17.80 -1.85 0.63
N GLU A 187 18.07 -1.08 1.67
CA GLU A 187 19.43 -0.77 2.12
C GLU A 187 20.10 -2.02 2.69
N VAL A 188 21.22 -2.43 2.07
CA VAL A 188 22.09 -3.47 2.61
C VAL A 188 23.01 -2.86 3.66
N ARG A 189 22.89 -3.32 4.90
CA ARG A 189 23.62 -2.77 6.05
C ARG A 189 24.07 -3.84 7.02
N PHE A 190 25.02 -3.45 7.88
CA PHE A 190 25.39 -4.22 9.05
C PHE A 190 24.47 -3.89 10.23
N GLN A 191 24.05 -4.92 10.96
CA GLN A 191 23.32 -4.80 12.21
C GLN A 191 24.05 -5.61 13.30
N GLY A 192 24.49 -4.94 14.36
CA GLY A 192 25.20 -5.58 15.47
C GLY A 192 24.40 -6.73 16.08
N GLY A 193 25.06 -7.87 16.31
CA GLY A 193 24.44 -9.10 16.82
C GLY A 193 23.63 -9.91 15.79
N VAL A 194 23.38 -9.37 14.58
CA VAL A 194 22.64 -10.04 13.50
C VAL A 194 23.53 -10.29 12.28
N GLY A 195 24.49 -9.40 12.01
CA GLY A 195 25.33 -9.45 10.81
C GLY A 195 24.71 -8.67 9.66
N LEU A 196 24.45 -9.36 8.55
CA LEU A 196 23.80 -8.77 7.37
C LEU A 196 22.33 -8.49 7.66
N ALA A 197 21.89 -7.26 7.41
CA ALA A 197 20.48 -6.87 7.44
C ALA A 197 20.13 -6.11 6.16
N ILE A 198 18.93 -6.36 5.63
CA ILE A 198 18.40 -5.69 4.45
C ILE A 198 17.10 -4.98 4.84
N GLY A 199 17.02 -3.69 4.56
CA GLY A 199 15.86 -2.87 4.97
C GLY A 199 15.86 -2.50 6.47
N PRO A 200 14.75 -1.93 6.98
CA PRO A 200 13.52 -1.55 6.25
C PRO A 200 13.67 -0.24 5.46
N ARG A 201 14.84 0.41 5.54
CA ARG A 201 15.11 1.63 4.78
C ARG A 201 15.34 1.30 3.31
N ARG A 202 14.89 2.21 2.46
CA ARG A 202 15.20 2.25 1.03
C ARG A 202 16.35 3.23 0.79
N VAL A 203 17.22 2.90 -0.15
CA VAL A 203 18.22 3.83 -0.72
C VAL A 203 18.22 3.72 -2.23
N VAL A 204 18.77 4.72 -2.92
CA VAL A 204 18.92 4.65 -4.38
C VAL A 204 20.03 3.66 -4.74
N PRO A 205 19.76 2.63 -5.57
CA PRO A 205 20.81 1.73 -6.07
C PRO A 205 21.91 2.50 -6.76
N MET A 206 23.17 2.12 -6.54
CA MET A 206 24.31 2.85 -7.13
C MET A 206 24.38 2.66 -8.65
N SER A 207 23.98 1.49 -9.14
CA SER A 207 23.76 1.21 -10.56
C SER A 207 22.81 2.23 -11.21
N LEU A 208 21.66 2.50 -10.59
CA LEU A 208 20.68 3.50 -11.06
C LEU A 208 21.26 4.92 -10.96
N LEU A 209 21.92 5.25 -9.85
CA LEU A 209 22.48 6.58 -9.64
C LEU A 209 23.45 6.95 -10.76
N VAL A 210 24.41 6.07 -11.05
CA VAL A 210 25.40 6.29 -12.11
C VAL A 210 24.77 6.25 -13.50
N HIS A 211 23.76 5.41 -13.71
CA HIS A 211 23.02 5.41 -14.97
C HIS A 211 22.37 6.78 -15.27
N ARG A 212 21.87 7.48 -14.25
CA ARG A 212 21.30 8.83 -14.37
C ARG A 212 22.34 9.96 -14.35
N TYR A 213 23.43 9.75 -13.63
CA TYR A 213 24.50 10.73 -13.39
C TYR A 213 25.86 10.07 -13.63
N PRO A 214 26.28 9.90 -14.91
CA PRO A 214 27.50 9.18 -15.26
C PRO A 214 28.78 9.74 -14.60
N GLU A 215 28.80 11.03 -14.27
CA GLU A 215 29.91 11.70 -13.57
C GLU A 215 30.21 11.11 -12.19
N VAL A 216 29.22 10.47 -11.55
CA VAL A 216 29.39 9.81 -10.25
C VAL A 216 30.34 8.62 -10.33
N LEU A 217 30.48 7.99 -11.51
CA LEU A 217 31.34 6.82 -11.70
C LEU A 217 32.81 7.12 -11.35
N THR A 218 33.32 8.26 -11.80
CA THR A 218 34.70 8.70 -11.54
C THR A 218 34.98 8.85 -10.04
N THR A 219 33.97 9.26 -9.27
CA THR A 219 34.08 9.35 -7.82
C THR A 219 34.08 7.97 -7.17
N LEU A 220 33.31 7.01 -7.69
CA LEU A 220 33.33 5.63 -7.20
C LEU A 220 34.65 4.93 -7.47
N GLU A 221 35.22 5.10 -8.67
CA GLU A 221 36.52 4.53 -9.03
C GLU A 221 37.60 4.98 -8.06
N ARG A 222 37.65 6.29 -7.73
CA ARG A 222 38.59 6.81 -6.71
C ARG A 222 38.37 6.24 -5.31
N ARG A 223 37.15 5.81 -4.97
CA ARG A 223 36.82 5.27 -3.64
C ARG A 223 37.24 3.83 -3.43
N VAL A 224 37.44 3.07 -4.51
CA VAL A 224 37.87 1.67 -4.42
C VAL A 224 39.17 1.56 -3.64
N ASP A 225 40.10 2.52 -3.81
CA ASP A 225 41.40 2.52 -3.15
C ASP A 225 41.47 3.44 -1.93
N ALA A 226 40.48 4.33 -1.75
CA ALA A 226 40.45 5.25 -0.62
C ALA A 226 40.21 4.55 0.72
N ALA A 227 40.51 5.26 1.82
CA ALA A 227 40.13 4.85 3.18
C ALA A 227 38.60 4.79 3.29
N VAL A 228 38.08 3.70 3.87
CA VAL A 228 36.63 3.50 4.01
C VAL A 228 36.09 4.16 5.27
N SER A 229 34.88 4.70 5.15
CA SER A 229 34.09 5.32 6.21
C SER A 229 32.65 4.81 6.13
N PRO A 230 31.81 5.06 7.16
CA PRO A 230 30.38 4.81 7.09
C PRO A 230 29.65 5.46 5.89
N ARG A 231 30.25 6.45 5.22
CA ARG A 231 29.68 7.22 4.11
C ARG A 231 30.31 6.89 2.75
N SER A 232 31.21 5.91 2.68
CA SER A 232 31.93 5.54 1.43
C SER A 232 31.02 5.09 0.28
N ASN A 233 29.77 4.75 0.53
CA ASN A 233 28.77 4.46 -0.51
C ASN A 233 27.55 5.40 -0.43
N ARG A 234 27.72 6.65 0.03
CA ARG A 234 26.63 7.60 0.21
C ARG A 234 26.76 8.82 -0.70
N PHE A 235 25.79 8.94 -1.59
CA PHE A 235 25.41 10.19 -2.25
C PHE A 235 24.01 10.56 -1.77
N ALA A 236 23.69 11.84 -1.71
CA ALA A 236 22.32 12.30 -1.48
C ALA A 236 21.73 12.83 -2.78
N VAL A 237 20.47 12.51 -3.05
CA VAL A 237 19.70 13.01 -4.19
C VAL A 237 18.38 13.61 -3.74
N ALA A 238 17.89 14.60 -4.48
CA ALA A 238 16.58 15.18 -4.23
C ALA A 238 15.47 14.16 -4.50
N LEU A 239 14.47 14.10 -3.61
CA LEU A 239 13.20 13.42 -3.86
C LEU A 239 12.15 14.45 -4.28
N PHE A 240 11.59 15.15 -3.29
CA PHE A 240 10.51 16.11 -3.48
C PHE A 240 10.41 17.01 -2.25
N ALA A 241 10.05 18.27 -2.46
CA ALA A 241 9.70 19.19 -1.38
C ALA A 241 8.51 20.05 -1.82
N GLU A 242 7.45 20.09 -1.02
CA GLU A 242 6.31 20.96 -1.28
C GLU A 242 6.66 22.43 -1.02
N THR A 243 5.85 23.35 -1.54
CA THR A 243 6.05 24.79 -1.36
C THR A 243 5.95 25.19 0.11
N SER A 244 5.07 24.55 0.88
CA SER A 244 4.90 24.75 2.33
C SER A 244 6.16 24.34 3.10
N GLN A 245 6.68 23.13 2.82
CA GLN A 245 7.91 22.59 3.42
C GLN A 245 9.13 23.46 3.07
N ARG A 246 9.24 23.88 1.81
CA ARG A 246 10.34 24.76 1.35
C ARG A 246 10.36 26.10 2.06
N ARG A 247 9.20 26.64 2.46
CA ARG A 247 9.13 27.90 3.23
C ARG A 247 9.62 27.75 4.67
N SER A 248 9.63 26.54 5.22
CA SER A 248 10.12 26.24 6.56
C SER A 248 11.60 25.88 6.62
N PHE A 249 12.30 25.80 5.49
CA PHE A 249 13.72 25.46 5.46
C PHE A 249 14.56 26.52 6.18
N SER A 250 15.56 26.07 6.93
CA SER A 250 16.65 26.93 7.37
C SER A 250 17.46 27.45 6.16
N GLN A 251 18.34 28.41 6.39
CA GLN A 251 19.24 28.91 5.36
C GLN A 251 20.14 27.79 4.81
N GLU A 252 20.64 26.92 5.68
CA GLU A 252 21.47 25.77 5.31
C GLU A 252 20.67 24.68 4.58
N GLU A 253 19.42 24.44 4.99
CA GLU A 253 18.53 23.49 4.32
C GLU A 253 18.16 23.98 2.90
N SER A 254 17.93 25.29 2.75
CA SER A 254 17.71 25.91 1.44
C SER A 254 18.95 25.77 0.54
N ALA A 255 20.14 26.04 1.08
CA ALA A 255 21.39 25.86 0.34
C ALA A 255 21.66 24.40 -0.04
N ALA A 256 21.37 23.45 0.86
CA ALA A 256 21.52 22.02 0.59
C ALA A 256 20.54 21.57 -0.50
N TRP A 257 19.29 22.03 -0.43
CA TRP A 257 18.26 21.77 -1.43
C TRP A 257 18.65 22.32 -2.81
N GLU A 258 19.14 23.56 -2.89
CA GLU A 258 19.61 24.17 -4.14
C GLU A 258 20.75 23.38 -4.78
N ARG A 259 21.69 22.85 -3.98
CA ARG A 259 22.76 21.99 -4.50
C ARG A 259 22.22 20.64 -4.98
N LEU A 260 21.31 20.01 -4.24
CA LEU A 260 20.66 18.75 -4.65
C LEU A 260 19.87 18.87 -5.95
N GLN A 261 19.33 20.06 -6.26
CA GLN A 261 18.65 20.33 -7.54
C GLN A 261 19.60 20.32 -8.74
N LYS A 262 20.91 20.48 -8.53
CA LYS A 262 21.93 20.45 -9.59
C LYS A 262 22.46 19.03 -9.86
N GLY A 263 22.37 18.14 -8.88
CA GLY A 263 22.84 16.76 -9.01
C GLY A 263 23.10 16.09 -7.65
N PRO A 264 23.58 14.83 -7.68
CA PRO A 264 23.91 14.08 -6.47
C PRO A 264 25.04 14.73 -5.68
N LEU A 265 24.90 14.78 -4.35
CA LEU A 265 25.94 15.28 -3.46
C LEU A 265 26.69 14.13 -2.81
N ASP A 266 28.01 14.11 -2.99
CA ASP A 266 28.90 13.22 -2.26
C ASP A 266 28.90 13.59 -0.76
N VAL A 267 28.42 12.67 0.07
CA VAL A 267 28.30 12.89 1.53
C VAL A 267 29.65 12.83 2.25
N GLU A 268 30.61 12.06 1.76
CA GLU A 268 31.95 11.99 2.38
C GLU A 268 32.74 13.27 2.07
N GLN A 269 32.73 13.70 0.81
CA GLN A 269 33.35 14.96 0.41
C GLN A 269 32.71 16.13 1.15
N LEU A 270 31.38 16.21 1.17
CA LEU A 270 30.68 17.30 1.86
C LEU A 270 30.95 17.30 3.37
N SER A 271 31.08 16.12 4.00
CA SER A 271 31.40 16.05 5.43
C SER A 271 32.78 16.61 5.76
N SER A 272 33.71 16.62 4.80
CA SER A 272 35.05 17.19 4.97
C SER A 272 35.06 18.71 4.72
N GLU A 273 34.25 19.19 3.77
CA GLU A 273 34.22 20.60 3.34
C GLU A 273 33.28 21.47 4.19
N ASP A 274 32.08 20.98 4.49
CA ASP A 274 31.02 21.76 5.13
C ASP A 274 30.15 20.90 6.06
N ARG A 275 30.48 20.95 7.36
CA ARG A 275 29.74 20.24 8.42
C ARG A 275 28.34 20.81 8.67
N ALA A 276 28.08 22.07 8.34
CA ALA A 276 26.76 22.67 8.52
C ALA A 276 25.82 22.15 7.43
N LEU A 277 26.28 22.18 6.18
CA LEU A 277 25.53 21.65 5.04
C LEU A 277 25.30 20.15 5.14
N THR A 278 26.28 19.39 5.63
CA THR A 278 26.12 17.94 5.88
C THR A 278 25.03 17.65 6.91
N ARG A 279 24.91 18.48 7.97
CA ARG A 279 23.84 18.34 8.97
C ARG A 279 22.47 18.72 8.39
N ALA A 280 22.40 19.77 7.59
CA ALA A 280 21.18 20.16 6.88
C ALA A 280 20.71 19.06 5.92
N LEU A 281 21.64 18.49 5.15
CA LEU A 281 21.36 17.37 4.25
C LEU A 281 20.79 16.15 5.00
N ALA A 282 21.36 15.82 6.16
CA ALA A 282 20.86 14.72 6.98
C ALA A 282 19.44 14.98 7.53
N ARG A 283 19.05 16.23 7.77
CA ARG A 283 17.67 16.60 8.14
C ARG A 283 16.73 16.46 6.95
N LEU A 284 17.12 16.99 5.78
CA LEU A 284 16.33 16.82 4.55
C LEU A 284 16.08 15.34 4.23
N VAL A 285 17.06 14.47 4.42
CA VAL A 285 16.86 13.01 4.25
C VAL A 285 15.93 12.43 5.30
N ARG A 286 16.05 12.85 6.56
CA ARG A 286 15.16 12.41 7.65
C ARG A 286 13.71 12.81 7.39
N ASP A 287 13.50 13.99 6.84
CA ASP A 287 12.18 14.56 6.56
C ASP A 287 11.59 14.05 5.23
N GLY A 288 12.28 13.12 4.55
CA GLY A 288 11.82 12.52 3.29
C GLY A 288 11.95 13.41 2.06
N ILE A 289 12.63 14.55 2.18
CA ILE A 289 12.84 15.52 1.11
C ILE A 289 13.99 15.11 0.17
N ALA A 290 14.98 14.42 0.72
CA ALA A 290 16.10 13.82 0.01
C ALA A 290 16.24 12.34 0.37
N ILE A 291 17.04 11.60 -0.39
CA ILE A 291 17.34 10.19 -0.11
C ILE A 291 18.81 9.89 -0.34
N TYR A 292 19.36 8.98 0.44
CA TYR A 292 20.71 8.47 0.21
C TYR A 292 20.72 7.39 -0.88
N SER A 293 21.85 7.27 -1.57
CA SER A 293 22.22 6.07 -2.30
C SER A 293 22.92 5.05 -1.39
N GLY A 294 23.11 3.84 -1.87
CA GLY A 294 23.85 2.79 -1.18
C GLY A 294 23.86 1.49 -1.95
N PHE A 295 24.55 0.47 -1.41
CA PHE A 295 24.51 -0.88 -1.95
C PHE A 295 23.15 -1.52 -1.67
N THR A 296 22.51 -2.05 -2.71
CA THR A 296 21.17 -2.68 -2.64
C THR A 296 21.15 -4.08 -3.27
N PRO A 297 20.09 -4.88 -3.03
CA PRO A 297 19.87 -6.13 -3.76
C PRO A 297 19.85 -5.97 -5.29
N THR A 298 19.36 -4.83 -5.82
CA THR A 298 19.44 -4.53 -7.25
C THR A 298 20.89 -4.36 -7.73
N ASP A 299 21.77 -3.74 -6.94
CA ASP A 299 23.20 -3.69 -7.28
C ASP A 299 23.81 -5.11 -7.27
N ALA A 300 23.48 -5.92 -6.25
CA ALA A 300 23.92 -7.32 -6.20
C ALA A 300 23.46 -8.12 -7.42
N ALA A 301 22.22 -7.96 -7.87
CA ALA A 301 21.71 -8.60 -9.07
C ALA A 301 22.47 -8.19 -10.35
N HIS A 302 22.91 -6.94 -10.45
CA HIS A 302 23.75 -6.48 -11.57
C HIS A 302 25.13 -7.14 -11.54
N VAL A 303 25.75 -7.23 -10.36
CA VAL A 303 27.06 -7.90 -10.18
C VAL A 303 26.99 -9.38 -10.53
N LEU A 304 25.90 -10.05 -10.15
CA LEU A 304 25.68 -11.48 -10.43
C LEU A 304 25.25 -11.75 -11.87
N GLY A 305 25.07 -10.72 -12.70
CA GLY A 305 24.65 -10.85 -14.10
C GLY A 305 23.18 -11.23 -14.28
N LYS A 306 22.37 -11.15 -13.22
CA LYS A 306 20.92 -11.38 -13.26
C LYS A 306 20.15 -10.13 -13.73
N ALA A 307 20.78 -8.95 -13.69
CA ALA A 307 20.26 -7.70 -14.22
C ALA A 307 21.34 -6.92 -15.00
N SER A 308 20.94 -6.17 -16.02
CA SER A 308 21.87 -5.41 -16.88
C SER A 308 21.30 -4.08 -17.40
N HIS A 309 20.17 -3.63 -16.83
CA HIS A 309 19.44 -2.46 -17.31
C HIS A 309 20.06 -1.13 -16.83
N TRP A 310 20.91 -1.16 -15.80
CA TRP A 310 21.68 -0.01 -15.31
C TRP A 310 23.19 -0.29 -15.27
N SER A 311 23.98 0.63 -14.67
CA SER A 311 25.44 0.53 -14.68
C SER A 311 25.95 -0.64 -13.83
N THR A 312 26.27 -1.76 -14.48
CA THR A 312 26.93 -2.92 -13.87
C THR A 312 28.26 -2.54 -13.23
N ARG A 313 29.04 -1.69 -13.91
CA ARG A 313 30.33 -1.22 -13.38
C ARG A 313 30.18 -0.49 -12.05
N ALA A 314 29.16 0.36 -11.92
CA ALA A 314 28.89 1.05 -10.65
C ALA A 314 28.49 0.07 -9.54
N ALA A 315 27.72 -0.96 -9.86
CA ALA A 315 27.33 -2.00 -8.92
C ALA A 315 28.55 -2.79 -8.40
N GLU A 316 29.47 -3.18 -9.29
CA GLU A 316 30.72 -3.86 -8.93
C GLU A 316 31.57 -3.02 -7.97
N LEU A 317 31.83 -1.75 -8.31
CA LEU A 317 32.63 -0.86 -7.48
C LEU A 317 31.98 -0.64 -6.11
N THR A 318 30.66 -0.47 -6.10
CA THR A 318 29.90 -0.29 -4.87
C THR A 318 29.98 -1.54 -3.97
N ALA A 319 29.87 -2.74 -4.55
CA ALA A 319 29.99 -4.00 -3.82
C ALA A 319 31.38 -4.16 -3.19
N ILE A 320 32.44 -3.81 -3.93
CA ILE A 320 33.83 -3.84 -3.43
C ILE A 320 34.01 -2.85 -2.27
N VAL A 321 33.58 -1.60 -2.44
CA VAL A 321 33.66 -0.58 -1.39
C VAL A 321 32.84 -0.99 -0.16
N TRP A 322 31.66 -1.58 -0.37
CA TRP A 322 30.80 -2.06 0.71
C TRP A 322 31.45 -3.22 1.47
N ALA A 323 32.05 -4.20 0.78
CA ALA A 323 32.75 -5.31 1.43
C ALA A 323 33.97 -4.83 2.24
N ARG A 324 34.75 -3.89 1.70
CA ARG A 324 35.86 -3.24 2.44
C ARG A 324 35.33 -2.50 3.67
N GLN A 325 34.24 -1.76 3.52
CA GLN A 325 33.58 -1.06 4.62
C GLN A 325 33.13 -2.03 5.72
N MET A 326 32.48 -3.15 5.37
CA MET A 326 32.06 -4.17 6.33
C MET A 326 33.24 -4.74 7.12
N ARG A 327 34.33 -5.07 6.43
CA ARG A 327 35.53 -5.66 7.05
C ARG A 327 36.26 -4.67 7.96
N GLN A 328 36.53 -3.45 7.48
CA GLN A 328 37.41 -2.49 8.16
C GLN A 328 36.70 -1.64 9.20
N VAL A 329 35.42 -1.30 8.99
CA VAL A 329 34.65 -0.43 9.91
C VAL A 329 33.86 -1.26 10.92
N TYR A 330 33.27 -2.37 10.49
CA TYR A 330 32.37 -3.16 11.32
C TYR A 330 32.94 -4.52 11.76
N GLY A 331 34.13 -4.90 11.27
CA GLY A 331 34.75 -6.18 11.61
C GLY A 331 33.95 -7.40 11.14
N TRP A 332 33.10 -7.24 10.11
CA TRP A 332 32.18 -8.27 9.63
C TRP A 332 32.43 -8.64 8.17
N GLY A 333 32.19 -9.91 7.83
CA GLY A 333 32.36 -10.45 6.48
C GLY A 333 33.78 -10.97 6.21
N LYS A 334 33.87 -12.15 5.60
CA LYS A 334 35.13 -12.75 5.11
C LYS A 334 35.15 -12.76 3.58
N PHE A 335 34.87 -11.60 2.99
CA PHE A 335 34.90 -11.45 1.53
C PHE A 335 36.33 -11.29 1.05
N GLU A 336 36.65 -11.92 -0.09
CA GLU A 336 37.93 -11.74 -0.77
C GLU A 336 38.13 -10.28 -1.17
N GLU A 337 39.38 -9.87 -1.27
CA GLU A 337 39.70 -8.49 -1.65
C GLU A 337 39.40 -8.25 -3.13
N ASN A 338 38.75 -7.12 -3.44
CA ASN A 338 38.30 -6.76 -4.79
C ASN A 338 37.33 -7.76 -5.44
N ASP A 339 36.65 -8.60 -4.63
CA ASP A 339 35.59 -9.48 -5.11
C ASP A 339 34.20 -8.81 -4.93
N PRO A 340 33.53 -8.41 -6.02
CA PRO A 340 32.17 -7.91 -5.96
C PRO A 340 31.14 -9.05 -5.81
N LYS A 341 31.44 -10.28 -6.23
CA LYS A 341 30.48 -11.39 -6.30
C LYS A 341 30.18 -11.96 -4.92
N GLY A 342 31.19 -12.22 -4.09
CA GLY A 342 31.01 -12.72 -2.72
C GLY A 342 29.97 -11.95 -1.88
N PRO A 343 30.10 -10.62 -1.68
CA PRO A 343 29.10 -9.84 -0.96
C PRO A 343 27.74 -9.83 -1.66
N SER A 344 27.71 -9.84 -3.00
CA SER A 344 26.47 -9.85 -3.77
C SER A 344 25.70 -11.17 -3.62
N SER A 345 26.38 -12.32 -3.65
CA SER A 345 25.80 -13.63 -3.38
C SER A 345 25.25 -13.73 -1.95
N ALA A 346 25.95 -13.16 -0.96
CA ALA A 346 25.47 -13.14 0.42
C ALA A 346 24.18 -12.29 0.59
N VAL A 347 24.07 -11.19 -0.16
CA VAL A 347 22.85 -10.37 -0.22
C VAL A 347 21.71 -11.16 -0.83
N GLU A 348 21.92 -11.80 -1.98
CA GLU A 348 20.92 -12.63 -2.65
C GLU A 348 20.43 -13.79 -1.77
N GLU A 349 21.33 -14.53 -1.14
CA GLU A 349 20.98 -15.62 -0.23
C GLU A 349 20.13 -15.11 0.95
N HIS A 350 20.50 -13.95 1.50
CA HIS A 350 19.72 -13.31 2.57
C HIS A 350 18.33 -12.89 2.09
N MET A 351 18.20 -12.34 0.88
CA MET A 351 16.91 -11.99 0.27
C MET A 351 16.01 -13.23 0.16
N VAL A 352 16.50 -14.30 -0.47
CA VAL A 352 15.76 -15.56 -0.63
C VAL A 352 15.31 -16.10 0.72
N ARG A 353 16.21 -16.22 1.70
CA ARG A 353 15.87 -16.69 3.05
C ARG A 353 14.80 -15.83 3.73
N THR A 354 14.85 -14.52 3.54
CA THR A 354 13.90 -13.59 4.17
C THR A 354 12.53 -13.67 3.51
N ILE A 355 12.47 -13.80 2.18
CA ILE A 355 11.23 -14.05 1.44
C ILE A 355 10.61 -15.39 1.88
N CYS A 356 11.43 -16.44 2.06
CA CYS A 356 10.95 -17.72 2.56
C CYS A 356 10.30 -17.60 3.94
N ALA A 357 10.95 -16.93 4.89
CA ALA A 357 10.40 -16.70 6.22
C ALA A 357 9.10 -15.86 6.18
N ALA A 358 9.02 -14.89 5.26
CA ALA A 358 7.83 -14.06 5.08
C ALA A 358 6.64 -14.87 4.54
N LEU A 359 6.87 -15.76 3.57
CA LEU A 359 5.84 -16.67 3.04
C LEU A 359 5.28 -17.56 4.15
N VAL A 360 6.15 -18.16 4.97
CA VAL A 360 5.69 -18.97 6.11
C VAL A 360 4.92 -18.14 7.13
N SER A 361 5.40 -16.93 7.45
CA SER A 361 4.71 -16.03 8.39
C SER A 361 3.30 -15.65 7.88
N ALA A 362 3.16 -15.38 6.57
CA ALA A 362 1.88 -15.14 5.93
C ALA A 362 0.93 -16.34 6.02
N CYS A 363 1.44 -17.56 5.80
CA CYS A 363 0.66 -18.79 5.93
C CYS A 363 0.22 -19.06 7.37
N LEU A 364 1.10 -18.89 8.37
CA LEU A 364 0.76 -19.08 9.79
C LEU A 364 -0.29 -18.07 10.26
N ALA A 365 -0.18 -16.85 9.76
CA ALA A 365 -1.09 -15.79 10.14
C ALA A 365 -2.52 -16.00 9.64
N THR A 366 -2.90 -17.10 8.97
CA THR A 366 -4.29 -17.29 8.52
C THR A 366 -5.31 -17.24 9.66
N ASP A 367 -4.92 -17.55 10.90
CA ASP A 367 -5.78 -17.40 12.08
C ASP A 367 -6.05 -15.92 12.43
N PRO A 368 -7.31 -15.44 12.39
CA PRO A 368 -7.67 -14.07 12.77
C PRO A 368 -7.52 -13.76 14.26
N GLY A 369 -7.38 -14.77 15.12
CA GLY A 369 -7.28 -14.63 16.58
C GLY A 369 -5.86 -14.44 17.11
N GLU A 370 -4.84 -14.65 16.29
CA GLU A 370 -3.45 -14.68 16.74
C GLU A 370 -2.86 -13.27 16.90
N THR A 371 -2.59 -12.88 18.15
CA THR A 371 -2.09 -11.53 18.50
C THR A 371 -0.58 -11.46 18.72
N HIS A 372 0.14 -12.59 18.68
CA HIS A 372 1.55 -12.68 19.06
C HIS A 372 2.49 -12.61 17.85
N HIS A 373 2.62 -11.43 17.23
CA HIS A 373 3.47 -11.20 16.05
C HIS A 373 4.92 -11.70 16.23
N GLY A 374 5.54 -11.45 17.39
CA GLY A 374 6.93 -11.86 17.65
C GLY A 374 7.13 -13.38 17.86
N GLU A 375 6.10 -14.10 18.28
CA GLU A 375 6.13 -15.57 18.35
C GLU A 375 5.97 -16.17 16.96
N ARG A 376 5.00 -15.67 16.19
CA ARG A 376 4.78 -16.05 14.80
C ARG A 376 6.04 -15.87 13.96
N ASP A 377 6.72 -14.73 14.05
CA ASP A 377 7.92 -14.48 13.24
C ASP A 377 9.10 -15.39 13.63
N ARG A 378 9.21 -15.77 14.92
CA ARG A 378 10.20 -16.77 15.38
C ARG A 378 9.86 -18.16 14.84
N THR A 379 8.61 -18.57 14.94
CA THR A 379 8.10 -19.84 14.40
C THR A 379 8.29 -19.91 12.88
N ALA A 380 7.97 -18.82 12.17
CA ALA A 380 8.11 -18.73 10.73
C ALA A 380 9.57 -18.89 10.27
N ARG A 381 10.53 -18.31 11.00
CA ARG A 381 11.97 -18.51 10.72
C ARG A 381 12.37 -19.97 10.89
N LEU A 382 12.00 -20.61 12.01
CA LEU A 382 12.31 -22.02 12.27
C LEU A 382 11.72 -22.92 11.18
N PHE A 383 10.44 -22.74 10.86
CA PHE A 383 9.76 -23.51 9.83
C PHE A 383 10.36 -23.28 8.44
N SER A 384 10.70 -22.04 8.10
CA SER A 384 11.38 -21.74 6.84
C SER A 384 12.75 -22.40 6.74
N GLU A 385 13.54 -22.43 7.82
CA GLU A 385 14.83 -23.11 7.85
C GLU A 385 14.70 -24.62 7.70
N TRP A 386 13.69 -25.22 8.34
CA TRP A 386 13.38 -26.64 8.22
C TRP A 386 12.93 -27.02 6.81
N ILE A 387 12.00 -26.25 6.23
CA ILE A 387 11.50 -26.52 4.86
C ILE A 387 12.62 -26.34 3.84
N SER A 388 13.45 -25.30 3.99
CA SER A 388 14.52 -24.97 3.04
C SER A 388 15.76 -25.87 3.17
N GLY A 389 15.77 -26.84 4.11
CA GLY A 389 16.89 -27.76 4.32
C GLY A 389 18.14 -27.12 4.96
N ASN A 390 17.99 -25.95 5.59
CA ASN A 390 19.10 -25.21 6.20
C ASN A 390 19.34 -25.58 7.67
N SER A 391 18.63 -26.57 8.21
CA SER A 391 18.73 -27.02 9.61
C SER A 391 19.20 -28.47 9.70
N ALA A 392 19.99 -28.78 10.72
CA ALA A 392 20.59 -30.09 10.98
C ALA A 392 19.62 -31.09 11.64
N VAL A 393 18.31 -30.97 11.41
CA VAL A 393 17.34 -31.96 11.92
C VAL A 393 17.43 -33.18 11.02
N ASP A 394 17.63 -34.35 11.64
CA ASP A 394 17.79 -35.63 10.95
C ASP A 394 16.54 -35.92 10.09
N GLY A 395 16.71 -35.85 8.76
CA GLY A 395 15.64 -35.74 7.76
C GLY A 395 14.75 -36.98 7.60
N GLY A 396 14.85 -37.96 8.49
CA GLY A 396 14.09 -39.21 8.46
C GLY A 396 12.91 -39.30 9.43
N LEU A 397 12.78 -38.39 10.40
CA LEU A 397 11.76 -38.51 11.47
C LEU A 397 10.57 -37.55 11.31
N PHE A 398 10.77 -36.38 10.71
CA PHE A 398 9.76 -35.34 10.59
C PHE A 398 10.00 -34.49 9.33
N SER A 399 8.93 -34.11 8.64
CA SER A 399 9.01 -33.23 7.46
C SER A 399 7.90 -32.17 7.50
N LEU A 400 8.25 -30.93 7.17
CA LEU A 400 7.30 -29.84 6.99
C LEU A 400 7.27 -29.47 5.50
N LYS A 401 6.06 -29.34 4.92
CA LYS A 401 5.87 -28.95 3.52
C LYS A 401 4.76 -27.91 3.45
N LEU A 402 4.86 -27.03 2.47
CA LEU A 402 3.69 -26.24 2.05
C LEU A 402 2.72 -27.15 1.30
N ASP A 403 1.43 -26.80 1.38
CA ASP A 403 0.36 -27.45 0.64
C ASP A 403 0.63 -27.33 -0.88
N ASP A 404 0.81 -28.48 -1.53
CA ASP A 404 1.15 -28.59 -2.96
C ASP A 404 -0.04 -28.32 -3.89
N SER A 405 -1.27 -28.23 -3.34
CA SER A 405 -2.45 -27.77 -4.06
C SER A 405 -2.43 -26.25 -4.31
N ARG A 406 -1.51 -25.52 -3.68
CA ARG A 406 -1.33 -24.07 -3.84
C ARG A 406 -0.16 -23.78 -4.76
N SER A 407 -0.38 -22.82 -5.66
CA SER A 407 0.69 -22.27 -6.50
C SER A 407 1.23 -20.97 -5.93
N LEU A 408 2.52 -20.70 -6.13
CA LEU A 408 3.15 -19.43 -5.87
C LEU A 408 3.12 -18.59 -7.15
N VAL A 409 2.51 -17.41 -7.08
CA VAL A 409 2.41 -16.46 -8.20
C VAL A 409 3.23 -15.25 -7.86
N ALA A 410 4.37 -15.08 -8.54
CA ALA A 410 5.26 -13.97 -8.27
C ALA A 410 5.08 -12.86 -9.31
N VAL A 411 4.88 -11.63 -8.83
CA VAL A 411 4.74 -10.43 -9.66
C VAL A 411 5.66 -9.31 -9.16
N GLY A 412 5.78 -8.26 -9.96
CA GLY A 412 6.71 -7.15 -9.73
C GLY A 412 8.06 -7.36 -10.40
N ALA A 413 8.78 -6.26 -10.63
CA ALA A 413 9.98 -6.26 -11.48
C ALA A 413 11.12 -7.22 -11.02
N PRO A 414 11.41 -7.37 -9.71
CA PRO A 414 12.42 -8.30 -9.21
C PRO A 414 11.94 -9.75 -9.06
N ALA A 415 10.70 -10.08 -9.42
CA ALA A 415 10.13 -11.41 -9.16
C ALA A 415 10.98 -12.54 -9.77
N GLU A 416 11.40 -12.37 -11.03
CA GLU A 416 12.22 -13.34 -11.77
C GLU A 416 13.60 -13.59 -11.14
N LEU A 417 14.09 -12.65 -10.33
CA LEU A 417 15.43 -12.74 -9.75
C LEU A 417 15.49 -13.71 -8.56
N TYR A 418 14.42 -13.77 -7.76
CA TYR A 418 14.44 -14.43 -6.45
C TYR A 418 13.44 -15.58 -6.33
N TYR A 419 12.26 -15.49 -6.96
CA TYR A 419 11.19 -16.47 -6.76
C TYR A 419 11.45 -17.86 -7.33
N PRO A 420 12.27 -18.07 -8.39
CA PRO A 420 12.69 -19.41 -8.78
C PRO A 420 13.38 -20.18 -7.65
N ASP A 421 14.33 -19.53 -6.96
CA ASP A 421 15.07 -20.15 -5.84
C ASP A 421 14.17 -20.37 -4.62
N VAL A 422 13.25 -19.44 -4.35
CA VAL A 422 12.25 -19.56 -3.29
C VAL A 422 11.34 -20.77 -3.57
N ALA A 423 10.76 -20.87 -4.76
CA ALA A 423 9.85 -21.94 -5.12
C ALA A 423 10.54 -23.31 -5.09
N GLN A 424 11.80 -23.40 -5.55
CA GLN A 424 12.60 -24.60 -5.46
C GLN A 424 12.79 -25.05 -4.00
N LYS A 425 13.10 -24.12 -3.08
CA LYS A 425 13.27 -24.42 -1.65
C LYS A 425 12.00 -24.93 -0.97
N PHE A 426 10.83 -24.45 -1.39
CA PHE A 426 9.54 -24.91 -0.84
C PHE A 426 8.93 -26.10 -1.59
N ASN A 427 9.51 -26.48 -2.74
CA ASN A 427 8.93 -27.47 -3.64
C ASN A 427 7.46 -27.16 -3.98
N VAL A 428 7.19 -25.89 -4.34
CA VAL A 428 5.86 -25.41 -4.74
C VAL A 428 5.85 -25.02 -6.22
N PRO A 429 4.74 -25.22 -6.95
CA PRO A 429 4.62 -24.75 -8.32
C PRO A 429 4.74 -23.22 -8.40
N LEU A 430 5.65 -22.72 -9.23
CA LEU A 430 5.83 -21.29 -9.48
C LEU A 430 5.18 -20.88 -10.79
N SER A 431 4.45 -19.77 -10.76
CA SER A 431 4.05 -19.03 -11.95
C SER A 431 4.59 -17.60 -11.86
N ILE A 432 5.33 -17.19 -12.90
CA ILE A 432 5.67 -15.79 -13.13
C ILE A 432 4.98 -15.40 -14.44
N PRO A 433 3.84 -14.69 -14.39
CA PRO A 433 3.09 -14.36 -15.59
C PRO A 433 3.86 -13.41 -16.50
N ASN A 434 3.56 -13.45 -17.81
CA ASN A 434 4.01 -12.39 -18.72
C ASN A 434 3.53 -11.02 -18.22
N HIS A 435 4.38 -9.99 -18.32
CA HIS A 435 4.10 -8.65 -17.80
C HIS A 435 3.94 -8.58 -16.27
N SER A 436 4.50 -9.54 -15.54
CA SER A 436 4.60 -9.55 -14.06
C SER A 436 5.08 -8.22 -13.48
N SER A 437 6.02 -7.55 -14.14
CA SER A 437 6.60 -6.26 -13.72
C SER A 437 5.60 -5.10 -13.65
N VAL A 438 4.44 -5.22 -14.30
CA VAL A 438 3.38 -4.19 -14.35
C VAL A 438 2.03 -4.73 -13.86
N ALA A 439 2.01 -5.85 -13.11
CA ALA A 439 0.80 -6.48 -12.62
C ALA A 439 -0.13 -5.51 -11.88
N ASN A 440 0.42 -4.58 -11.08
CA ASN A 440 -0.35 -3.54 -10.40
C ASN A 440 -1.20 -2.70 -11.36
N ALA A 441 -0.60 -2.23 -12.47
CA ALA A 441 -1.29 -1.44 -13.48
C ALA A 441 -2.35 -2.28 -14.22
N VAL A 442 -2.04 -3.55 -14.50
CA VAL A 442 -3.02 -4.49 -15.09
C VAL A 442 -4.22 -4.67 -14.16
N GLY A 443 -3.98 -4.87 -12.87
CA GLY A 443 -5.04 -5.00 -11.88
C GLY A 443 -5.90 -3.75 -11.78
N ALA A 444 -5.29 -2.56 -11.76
CA ALA A 444 -6.03 -1.30 -11.74
C ALA A 444 -6.99 -1.15 -12.94
N VAL A 445 -6.58 -1.61 -14.13
CA VAL A 445 -7.41 -1.57 -15.35
C VAL A 445 -8.47 -2.68 -15.35
N ALA A 446 -8.13 -3.87 -14.83
CA ALA A 446 -9.03 -5.03 -14.79
C ALA A 446 -10.10 -4.94 -13.70
N SER A 447 -9.86 -4.12 -12.67
CA SER A 447 -10.78 -3.91 -11.56
C SER A 447 -12.13 -3.32 -12.01
N SER A 448 -13.15 -3.58 -11.20
CA SER A 448 -14.51 -3.07 -11.41
C SER A 448 -14.94 -2.21 -10.23
N VAL A 449 -15.91 -1.33 -10.45
CA VAL A 449 -16.60 -0.63 -9.37
C VAL A 449 -17.48 -1.65 -8.66
N ILE A 450 -17.27 -1.82 -7.35
CA ILE A 450 -18.04 -2.74 -6.52
C ILE A 450 -18.59 -1.97 -5.32
N GLN A 451 -19.90 -1.99 -5.16
CA GLN A 451 -20.60 -1.34 -4.05
C GLN A 451 -21.54 -2.30 -3.36
N ARG A 452 -21.51 -2.31 -2.04
CA ARG A 452 -22.31 -3.21 -1.21
C ARG A 452 -23.29 -2.42 -0.36
N ALA A 453 -24.47 -2.99 -0.16
CA ALA A 453 -25.47 -2.50 0.76
C ALA A 453 -26.03 -3.68 1.55
N GLN A 454 -26.36 -3.44 2.82
CA GLN A 454 -26.97 -4.43 3.68
C GLN A 454 -28.20 -3.83 4.35
N VAL A 455 -29.26 -4.62 4.42
CA VAL A 455 -30.47 -4.32 5.18
C VAL A 455 -30.71 -5.45 6.17
N THR A 456 -30.94 -5.08 7.43
CA THR A 456 -31.23 -6.02 8.51
C THR A 456 -32.74 -6.21 8.66
N VAL A 457 -33.15 -7.45 8.90
CA VAL A 457 -34.49 -7.88 9.28
C VAL A 457 -34.41 -8.50 10.67
N THR A 458 -35.26 -8.08 11.61
CA THR A 458 -35.37 -8.70 12.94
C THR A 458 -36.80 -9.13 13.22
N GLN A 459 -37.00 -9.90 14.28
CA GLN A 459 -38.33 -10.27 14.77
C GLN A 459 -38.54 -9.75 16.20
N PRO A 460 -39.01 -8.49 16.36
CA PRO A 460 -39.19 -7.91 17.70
C PRO A 460 -40.29 -8.62 18.52
N VAL A 461 -41.30 -9.18 17.84
CA VAL A 461 -42.38 -9.96 18.43
C VAL A 461 -42.63 -11.14 17.49
N GLN A 462 -42.95 -12.31 18.04
CA GLN A 462 -43.25 -13.50 17.24
C GLN A 462 -44.35 -13.20 16.21
N GLY A 463 -44.08 -13.55 14.94
CA GLY A 463 -44.95 -13.27 13.80
C GLY A 463 -44.81 -11.87 13.17
N ILE A 464 -44.05 -10.95 13.76
CA ILE A 464 -43.79 -9.61 13.17
C ILE A 464 -42.33 -9.49 12.77
N PHE A 465 -42.08 -9.25 11.49
CA PHE A 465 -40.74 -9.10 10.92
C PHE A 465 -40.48 -7.64 10.55
N ARG A 466 -39.45 -7.04 11.15
CA ARG A 466 -39.10 -5.63 11.01
C ARG A 466 -37.89 -5.45 10.09
N VAL A 467 -38.07 -4.70 9.01
CA VAL A 467 -37.00 -4.29 8.09
C VAL A 467 -36.50 -2.91 8.49
N PHE A 468 -35.19 -2.74 8.67
CA PHE A 468 -34.59 -1.43 8.97
C PHE A 468 -34.24 -0.67 7.68
N ALA A 469 -35.13 0.20 7.22
CA ALA A 469 -34.90 1.07 6.08
C ALA A 469 -34.33 2.44 6.49
N SER A 470 -33.82 3.22 5.52
CA SER A 470 -33.21 4.53 5.75
C SER A 470 -34.19 5.60 6.23
N ASP A 471 -35.46 5.45 5.87
CA ASP A 471 -36.60 6.30 6.24
C ASP A 471 -37.33 5.82 7.51
N GLY A 472 -36.91 4.68 8.07
CA GLY A 472 -37.45 4.13 9.31
C GLY A 472 -37.69 2.61 9.23
N PRO A 473 -38.04 1.97 10.36
CA PRO A 473 -38.40 0.56 10.38
C PRO A 473 -39.76 0.31 9.72
N ILE A 474 -39.89 -0.80 8.98
CA ILE A 474 -41.12 -1.23 8.31
C ILE A 474 -41.45 -2.66 8.77
N ASP A 475 -42.68 -2.89 9.23
CA ASP A 475 -43.11 -4.19 9.77
C ASP A 475 -43.91 -5.01 8.76
N PHE A 476 -43.72 -6.34 8.79
CA PHE A 476 -44.37 -7.33 7.94
C PHE A 476 -44.89 -8.51 8.77
N ASP A 477 -45.95 -9.16 8.28
CA ASP A 477 -46.57 -10.35 8.86
C ASP A 477 -45.90 -11.68 8.43
N GLN A 478 -45.03 -11.62 7.42
CA GLN A 478 -44.38 -12.79 6.84
C GLN A 478 -42.90 -12.50 6.58
N LEU A 479 -42.02 -13.44 6.98
CA LEU A 479 -40.57 -13.32 6.81
C LEU A 479 -40.20 -13.12 5.34
N GLU A 480 -40.78 -13.88 4.42
CA GLU A 480 -40.43 -13.78 3.00
C GLU A 480 -40.75 -12.40 2.41
N LYS A 481 -41.89 -11.79 2.80
CA LYS A 481 -42.22 -10.41 2.40
C LYS A 481 -41.17 -9.41 2.93
N ALA A 482 -40.75 -9.58 4.18
CA ALA A 482 -39.70 -8.74 4.78
C ALA A 482 -38.37 -8.91 4.04
N LEU A 483 -37.95 -10.14 3.72
CA LEU A 483 -36.72 -10.44 2.99
C LEU A 483 -36.74 -9.90 1.55
N VAL A 484 -37.87 -9.99 0.85
CA VAL A 484 -38.04 -9.40 -0.48
C VAL A 484 -37.93 -7.87 -0.43
N LYS A 485 -38.59 -7.22 0.54
CA LYS A 485 -38.48 -5.77 0.73
C LYS A 485 -37.04 -5.36 1.07
N ALA A 486 -36.39 -6.08 1.97
CA ALA A 486 -35.00 -5.85 2.34
C ALA A 486 -34.06 -6.01 1.14
N GLY A 487 -34.27 -7.02 0.30
CA GLY A 487 -33.51 -7.23 -0.94
C GLY A 487 -33.69 -6.11 -1.97
N SER A 488 -34.92 -5.62 -2.15
CA SER A 488 -35.21 -4.46 -3.02
C SER A 488 -34.51 -3.19 -2.52
N LEU A 489 -34.59 -2.90 -1.21
CA LEU A 489 -33.94 -1.75 -0.60
C LEU A 489 -32.41 -1.84 -0.70
N ALA A 490 -31.84 -3.00 -0.38
CA ALA A 490 -30.41 -3.25 -0.50
C ALA A 490 -29.95 -3.07 -1.95
N SER A 491 -30.67 -3.61 -2.93
CA SER A 491 -30.34 -3.52 -4.35
C SER A 491 -30.35 -2.08 -4.84
N ALA A 492 -31.41 -1.33 -4.56
CA ALA A 492 -31.52 0.08 -4.94
C ALA A 492 -30.39 0.93 -4.32
N LEU A 493 -30.03 0.65 -3.07
CA LEU A 493 -28.94 1.34 -2.38
C LEU A 493 -27.57 0.99 -2.98
N ALA A 494 -27.31 -0.29 -3.26
CA ALA A 494 -26.06 -0.74 -3.88
C ALA A 494 -25.89 -0.17 -5.30
N GLU A 495 -26.96 -0.18 -6.10
CA GLU A 495 -26.96 0.36 -7.46
C GLU A 495 -26.71 1.87 -7.46
N SER A 496 -27.43 2.62 -6.62
CA SER A 496 -27.22 4.07 -6.46
C SER A 496 -25.78 4.39 -6.06
N ARG A 497 -25.21 3.65 -5.11
CA ARG A 497 -23.79 3.78 -4.73
C ARG A 497 -22.85 3.47 -5.90
N ALA A 498 -23.12 2.42 -6.68
CA ALA A 498 -22.29 2.04 -7.82
C ALA A 498 -22.30 3.13 -8.91
N ARG A 499 -23.47 3.69 -9.24
CA ARG A 499 -23.59 4.81 -10.19
C ARG A 499 -22.82 6.04 -9.71
N ASN A 500 -22.98 6.41 -8.43
CA ASN A 500 -22.26 7.55 -7.84
C ASN A 500 -20.74 7.32 -7.80
N ALA A 501 -20.30 6.06 -7.66
CA ALA A 501 -18.90 5.69 -7.74
C ALA A 501 -18.35 5.62 -9.19
N GLY A 502 -19.17 5.90 -10.20
CA GLY A 502 -18.78 5.99 -11.61
C GLY A 502 -19.06 4.74 -12.45
N ALA A 503 -19.83 3.78 -11.95
CA ALA A 503 -20.20 2.58 -12.73
C ALA A 503 -21.23 2.91 -13.83
N GLY A 504 -21.01 2.35 -15.02
CA GLY A 504 -21.95 2.38 -16.15
C GLY A 504 -22.96 1.23 -16.09
N GLU A 505 -22.69 0.15 -16.82
CA GLU A 505 -23.49 -1.09 -16.78
C GLU A 505 -23.28 -1.80 -15.44
N ILE A 506 -24.37 -1.99 -14.68
CA ILE A 506 -24.34 -2.53 -13.32
C ILE A 506 -25.10 -3.85 -13.27
N ARG A 507 -24.46 -4.87 -12.70
CA ARG A 507 -25.05 -6.16 -12.31
C ARG A 507 -25.23 -6.18 -10.80
N ILE A 508 -26.36 -6.70 -10.32
CA ILE A 508 -26.66 -6.82 -8.90
C ILE A 508 -26.77 -8.30 -8.52
N GLU A 509 -26.13 -8.69 -7.42
CA GLU A 509 -26.26 -10.00 -6.79
C GLU A 509 -26.76 -9.83 -5.35
N ILE A 510 -27.68 -10.69 -4.93
CA ILE A 510 -28.30 -10.64 -3.59
C ILE A 510 -27.96 -11.91 -2.83
N GLU A 511 -27.50 -11.75 -1.60
CA GLU A 511 -27.22 -12.81 -0.65
C GLU A 511 -28.09 -12.62 0.61
N ARG A 512 -28.59 -13.73 1.17
CA ARG A 512 -29.44 -13.73 2.37
C ARG A 512 -28.75 -14.59 3.43
N GLU A 513 -28.36 -13.97 4.54
CA GLU A 513 -27.85 -14.65 5.73
C GLU A 513 -28.97 -14.65 6.79
N LEU A 514 -29.45 -15.83 7.18
CA LEU A 514 -30.49 -15.97 8.19
C LEU A 514 -29.88 -16.63 9.43
N ASP A 515 -30.07 -16.02 10.59
CA ASP A 515 -29.73 -16.57 11.89
C ASP A 515 -31.00 -17.19 12.48
N SER A 516 -31.08 -18.51 12.38
CA SER A 516 -32.22 -19.28 12.81
C SER A 516 -31.79 -20.58 13.48
N VAL A 517 -32.52 -20.96 14.53
CA VAL A 517 -32.29 -22.22 15.27
C VAL A 517 -33.52 -23.11 15.08
N ASP A 518 -33.27 -24.37 14.74
CA ASP A 518 -34.29 -25.39 14.76
C ASP A 518 -34.66 -25.69 16.22
N ASP A 519 -35.94 -25.54 16.56
CA ASP A 519 -36.44 -25.90 17.87
C ASP A 519 -36.54 -27.45 17.96
N PRO A 520 -35.79 -28.12 18.84
CA PRO A 520 -35.88 -29.57 18.97
C PRO A 520 -37.25 -30.04 19.50
N ASP A 521 -38.03 -29.17 20.14
CA ASP A 521 -39.32 -29.49 20.75
C ASP A 521 -40.53 -29.01 19.91
N SER A 522 -40.29 -28.39 18.74
CA SER A 522 -41.34 -27.89 17.84
C SER A 522 -40.91 -27.95 16.36
N ALA A 523 -41.86 -28.15 15.42
CA ALA A 523 -41.58 -28.05 13.98
C ALA A 523 -41.30 -26.62 13.49
N SER A 524 -41.16 -25.64 14.40
CA SER A 524 -40.98 -24.22 14.09
C SER A 524 -39.52 -23.79 14.18
N VAL A 525 -38.99 -23.26 13.08
CA VAL A 525 -37.70 -22.55 13.05
C VAL A 525 -37.82 -21.22 13.79
N VAL A 526 -37.00 -20.98 14.81
CA VAL A 526 -36.95 -19.71 15.53
C VAL A 526 -36.00 -18.77 14.79
N PHE A 527 -36.53 -17.66 14.26
CA PHE A 527 -35.77 -16.64 13.54
C PHE A 527 -35.34 -15.52 14.49
N PHE A 528 -34.05 -15.22 14.55
CA PHE A 528 -33.51 -14.14 15.38
C PHE A 528 -33.22 -12.89 14.56
N GLU A 529 -32.42 -13.04 13.51
CA GLU A 529 -31.98 -11.95 12.65
C GLU A 529 -31.78 -12.45 11.22
N GLY A 530 -32.08 -11.62 10.24
CA GLY A 530 -31.77 -11.83 8.84
C GLY A 530 -31.00 -10.64 8.29
N ARG A 531 -29.96 -10.88 7.52
CA ARG A 531 -29.19 -9.86 6.82
C ARG A 531 -29.28 -10.12 5.33
N VAL A 532 -29.85 -9.15 4.60
CA VAL A 532 -29.90 -9.18 3.14
C VAL A 532 -28.84 -8.24 2.60
N LYS A 533 -27.86 -8.80 1.89
CA LYS A 533 -26.75 -8.08 1.28
C LYS A 533 -26.96 -8.01 -0.24
N ALA A 534 -26.81 -6.84 -0.82
CA ALA A 534 -26.77 -6.65 -2.26
C ALA A 534 -25.39 -6.13 -2.66
N THR A 535 -24.81 -6.75 -3.70
CA THR A 535 -23.53 -6.34 -4.30
C THR A 535 -23.80 -5.88 -5.73
N ALA A 536 -23.55 -4.61 -6.00
CA ALA A 536 -23.59 -4.02 -7.32
C ALA A 536 -22.17 -3.95 -7.90
N THR A 537 -21.98 -4.53 -9.09
CA THR A 537 -20.70 -4.57 -9.80
C THR A 537 -20.87 -3.97 -11.19
N GLY A 538 -19.96 -3.06 -11.58
CA GLY A 538 -19.97 -2.48 -12.92
C GLY A 538 -18.62 -1.94 -13.34
N ARG A 539 -18.44 -1.72 -14.65
CA ARG A 539 -17.24 -1.05 -15.18
C ARG A 539 -17.40 0.47 -15.16
N PRO A 540 -16.31 1.24 -15.06
CA PRO A 540 -16.38 2.69 -15.20
C PRO A 540 -17.09 3.08 -16.50
N GLY A 541 -18.13 3.92 -16.41
CA GLY A 541 -18.80 4.46 -17.58
C GLY A 541 -17.97 5.58 -18.22
N LEU A 542 -17.97 5.66 -19.56
CA LEU A 542 -17.44 6.85 -20.23
C LEU A 542 -18.29 8.06 -19.81
N VAL A 543 -17.63 9.14 -19.39
CA VAL A 543 -18.32 10.39 -19.01
C VAL A 543 -18.95 10.95 -20.29
N PRO A 544 -20.28 11.17 -20.34
CA PRO A 544 -20.86 11.96 -21.43
C PRO A 544 -20.29 13.38 -21.35
N ASP A 545 -20.04 14.04 -22.49
CA ASP A 545 -19.39 15.36 -22.66
C ASP A 545 -19.94 16.55 -21.81
N ALA A 546 -20.90 16.34 -20.92
CA ALA A 546 -21.61 17.37 -20.15
C ALA A 546 -20.87 17.91 -18.91
N PHE A 547 -19.69 17.40 -18.54
CA PHE A 547 -18.93 17.88 -17.35
C PHE A 547 -17.81 18.88 -17.67
N ALA A 548 -17.80 19.47 -18.87
CA ALA A 548 -16.81 20.47 -19.27
C ALA A 548 -16.95 21.84 -18.57
N GLU A 549 -17.97 22.08 -17.74
CA GLU A 549 -18.21 23.39 -17.15
C GLU A 549 -18.20 23.42 -15.62
N THR A 550 -17.41 24.39 -15.12
CA THR A 550 -17.38 25.00 -13.77
C THR A 550 -16.55 24.31 -12.66
N LEU A 551 -15.24 24.60 -12.66
CA LEU A 551 -14.48 24.74 -11.40
C LEU A 551 -14.44 26.23 -11.01
N PRO A 552 -14.66 26.59 -9.74
CA PRO A 552 -14.63 27.99 -9.30
C PRO A 552 -13.19 28.53 -9.23
N GLY A 553 -12.99 29.69 -9.85
CA GLY A 553 -12.06 30.73 -9.41
C GLY A 553 -10.57 30.46 -9.63
N ASP A 554 -10.11 30.82 -10.82
CA ASP A 554 -8.72 31.05 -11.19
C ASP A 554 -8.02 32.05 -10.24
N SER A 555 -6.96 31.62 -9.54
CA SER A 555 -5.90 32.52 -9.03
C SER A 555 -4.70 31.74 -8.47
N SER A 556 -4.03 30.94 -9.30
CA SER A 556 -2.59 30.75 -9.14
C SER A 556 -1.97 30.29 -10.45
N VAL A 557 -1.32 31.23 -11.13
CA VAL A 557 -0.49 30.94 -12.30
C VAL A 557 0.74 30.17 -11.80
N VAL A 558 0.69 28.84 -11.88
CA VAL A 558 1.88 27.99 -11.76
C VAL A 558 2.53 27.97 -13.13
N LYS A 559 3.62 28.72 -13.31
CA LYS A 559 4.45 28.66 -14.51
C LYS A 559 5.05 27.25 -14.63
N SER A 560 4.65 26.52 -15.67
CA SER A 560 5.21 25.23 -16.04
C SER A 560 6.69 25.38 -16.44
N ARG A 561 7.53 24.42 -16.02
CA ARG A 561 8.96 24.34 -16.39
C ARG A 561 9.20 23.93 -17.85
N ALA A 562 8.14 23.70 -18.64
CA ALA A 562 8.23 23.30 -20.04
C ALA A 562 8.39 24.48 -21.03
N ASP A 563 8.20 25.73 -20.60
CA ASP A 563 8.32 26.91 -21.48
C ASP A 563 9.75 27.49 -21.48
N ARG A 564 10.75 26.69 -21.88
CA ARG A 564 12.04 27.26 -22.34
C ARG A 564 12.03 27.25 -23.87
N PRO A 565 12.11 28.42 -24.54
CA PRO A 565 12.34 28.43 -25.98
C PRO A 565 13.74 27.86 -26.28
N PRO A 566 13.93 27.21 -27.44
CA PRO A 566 15.26 26.80 -27.87
C PRO A 566 16.11 28.06 -28.05
N GLN A 567 17.25 28.14 -27.36
CA GLN A 567 18.27 29.14 -27.66
C GLN A 567 18.82 28.83 -29.06
N ALA A 568 18.65 29.78 -29.97
CA ALA A 568 19.36 29.83 -31.24
C ALA A 568 20.76 30.41 -31.01
N ASP A 569 21.73 29.79 -31.68
CA ASP A 569 23.16 30.10 -31.86
C ASP A 569 24.07 30.26 -30.64
#